data_AF-A0A819UH29-F1
#
_entry.id   AF-A0A819UH29-F1
#
_cell.length_a   1.000
_cell.length_b   1.000
_cell.length_c   1.000
_cell.angle_alpha   90.00
_cell.angle_beta   90.00
_cell.angle_gamma   90.00
#
_symmetry.space_group_name_H-M   'P 1'
#
loop_
_entity.id
_entity.type
_entity.pdbx_description
1 polymer ?
#
loop_
_entity_poly.entity_id
_entity_poly.type
_entity_poly.pdbx_seq_one_letter_code
_entity_poly.pdbx_strand_id
1 'polypeptide(L)'
;IIWAFDLELWYLRSLRFIVVLKFIGPKLFMLKNMLRDLFAFVYMIFIAISAYGVVSRSLILYKQIPFTINDIFKDVLYKPYWFIFGDVSDKDLLNEIVSNGTQSHVAEVTATHVLLAFHMLFINVLILNLLIAVFTRTIDDIQENTEFYWRYQRYAFVREYFERPPLAYPPLIIFTHIIYLFRALRRKFCQELCQDQVTDENYKLKSKTITQMIPIETSQINERWDRFENAATHSYARTIFEKSKKKNDLSIDENISTKKLLTIDKNETQLNNNEQQIIENLTEEIKTLKSVVTNHLEKNNLRMENHAHDVNKSLDWIMQAIARVKMNDRKKPPVSLEPIFLQGNTSFDNRTTTNPTQ
;
A
#
# COMPACT_ATOMS: atom_id res chain seq x y z
N ILE A 1 -2.69 -33.23 39.94
CA ILE A 1 -3.45 -32.37 39.00
C ILE A 1 -3.35 -30.90 39.41
N ILE A 2 -3.85 -30.49 40.58
CA ILE A 2 -3.82 -29.07 41.02
C ILE A 2 -2.39 -28.48 41.00
N TRP A 3 -1.40 -29.17 41.55
CA TRP A 3 0.00 -28.70 41.53
C TRP A 3 0.61 -28.61 40.13
N ALA A 4 0.12 -29.38 39.16
CA ALA A 4 0.61 -29.29 37.79
C ALA A 4 0.13 -28.00 37.11
N PHE A 5 -1.15 -27.66 37.29
CA PHE A 5 -1.69 -26.38 36.84
C PHE A 5 -1.06 -25.20 37.59
N ASP A 6 -0.79 -25.34 38.88
CA ASP A 6 -0.07 -24.30 39.63
C ASP A 6 1.33 -24.06 39.03
N LEU A 7 2.08 -25.12 38.74
CA LEU A 7 3.38 -25.02 38.08
C LEU A 7 3.29 -24.35 36.70
N GLU A 8 2.28 -24.67 35.91
CA GLU A 8 2.02 -24.02 34.62
C GLU A 8 1.79 -22.50 34.78
N LEU A 9 1.01 -22.09 35.77
CA LEU A 9 0.80 -20.67 36.09
C LEU A 9 2.10 -19.98 36.52
N TRP A 10 2.99 -20.66 37.25
CA TRP A 10 4.32 -20.14 37.59
C TRP A 10 5.20 -19.93 36.35
N TYR A 11 5.15 -20.82 35.36
CA TYR A 11 5.85 -20.63 34.08
C TYR A 11 5.26 -19.45 33.28
N LEU A 12 3.94 -19.32 33.19
CA LEU A 12 3.30 -18.17 32.55
C LEU A 12 3.66 -16.85 33.26
N ARG A 13 3.74 -16.86 34.60
CA ARG A 13 4.19 -15.70 35.37
C ARG A 13 5.63 -15.33 35.05
N SER A 14 6.48 -16.30 34.74
CA SER A 14 7.89 -16.08 34.41
C SER A 14 8.08 -15.30 33.10
N LEU A 15 7.09 -15.28 32.20
CA LEU A 15 7.09 -14.41 31.01
C LEU A 15 7.27 -12.92 31.36
N ARG A 16 6.86 -12.48 32.56
CA ARG A 16 7.08 -11.10 33.03
C ARG A 16 8.56 -10.69 33.05
N PHE A 17 9.47 -11.64 33.30
CA PHE A 17 10.91 -11.37 33.24
C PHE A 17 11.40 -11.21 31.80
N ILE A 18 10.84 -12.01 30.88
CA ILE A 18 11.19 -11.99 29.45
C ILE A 18 10.75 -10.66 28.79
N VAL A 19 9.65 -10.05 29.25
CA VAL A 19 9.16 -8.74 28.75
C VAL A 19 10.23 -7.63 28.87
N VAL A 20 11.14 -7.73 29.84
CA VAL A 20 12.16 -6.70 30.10
C VAL A 20 13.33 -6.78 29.10
N LEU A 21 13.52 -7.93 28.45
CA LEU A 21 14.60 -8.13 27.50
C LEU A 21 14.42 -7.24 26.27
N LYS A 22 15.48 -6.55 25.86
CA LYS A 22 15.47 -5.61 24.72
C LYS A 22 15.06 -6.27 23.41
N PHE A 23 15.45 -7.53 23.20
CA PHE A 23 15.18 -8.25 21.93
C PHE A 23 13.78 -8.89 21.88
N ILE A 24 13.32 -9.46 23.00
CA ILE A 24 12.09 -10.27 23.05
C ILE A 24 10.89 -9.44 23.56
N GLY A 25 11.14 -8.45 24.41
CA GLY A 25 10.11 -7.67 25.08
C GLY A 25 9.11 -6.98 24.14
N PRO A 26 9.54 -6.21 23.13
CA PRO A 26 8.63 -5.60 22.18
C PRO A 26 7.78 -6.65 21.45
N LYS A 27 8.39 -7.75 21.00
CA LYS A 27 7.68 -8.83 20.30
C LYS A 27 6.62 -9.49 21.18
N LEU A 28 6.92 -9.70 22.46
CA LEU A 28 5.97 -10.28 23.42
C LEU A 28 4.80 -9.32 23.71
N PHE A 29 5.05 -8.00 23.71
CA PHE A 29 3.99 -7.00 23.79
C PHE A 29 3.10 -7.02 22.54
N MET A 30 3.68 -7.12 21.33
CA MET A 30 2.93 -7.26 20.08
C MET A 30 2.03 -8.51 20.12
N LEU A 31 2.59 -9.65 20.54
CA LEU A 31 1.86 -10.91 20.67
C LEU A 31 0.64 -10.78 21.58
N LYS A 32 0.78 -10.11 22.74
CA LYS A 32 -0.35 -9.88 23.65
C LYS A 32 -1.51 -9.15 22.97
N ASN A 33 -1.21 -8.15 22.15
CA ASN A 33 -2.25 -7.39 21.45
C ASN A 33 -2.92 -8.22 20.34
N MET A 34 -2.15 -9.07 19.64
CA MET A 34 -2.66 -9.99 18.62
C MET A 34 -3.55 -11.11 19.18
N LEU A 35 -3.47 -11.41 20.49
CA LEU A 35 -4.38 -12.38 21.11
C LEU A 35 -5.86 -11.98 20.97
N ARG A 36 -6.16 -10.69 20.91
CA ARG A 36 -7.54 -10.23 20.69
C ARG A 36 -8.05 -10.66 19.31
N ASP A 37 -7.23 -10.51 18.30
CA ASP A 37 -7.56 -10.92 16.94
C ASP A 37 -7.67 -12.44 16.88
N LEU A 38 -6.75 -13.17 17.55
CA LEU A 38 -6.77 -14.62 17.66
C LEU A 38 -8.11 -15.16 18.19
N PHE A 39 -8.72 -14.53 19.20
CA PHE A 39 -10.01 -14.99 19.73
C PHE A 39 -11.13 -14.99 18.69
N ALA A 40 -11.15 -14.02 17.77
CA ALA A 40 -12.13 -14.00 16.68
C ALA A 40 -11.91 -15.17 15.70
N PHE A 41 -10.65 -15.53 15.42
CA PHE A 41 -10.33 -16.69 14.58
C PHE A 41 -10.65 -18.02 15.25
N VAL A 42 -10.34 -18.18 16.54
CA VAL A 42 -10.71 -19.38 17.31
C VAL A 42 -12.22 -19.59 17.29
N TYR A 43 -13.00 -18.51 17.38
CA TYR A 43 -14.46 -18.57 17.25
C TYR A 43 -14.91 -19.03 15.86
N MET A 44 -14.30 -18.53 14.78
CA MET A 44 -14.60 -19.01 13.42
C MET A 44 -14.23 -20.50 13.23
N ILE A 45 -13.08 -20.94 13.74
CA ILE A 45 -12.67 -22.35 13.71
C ILE A 45 -13.68 -23.21 14.47
N PHE A 46 -14.13 -22.76 15.64
CA PHE A 46 -15.13 -23.47 16.43
C PHE A 46 -16.46 -23.67 15.65
N ILE A 47 -16.93 -22.65 14.93
CA ILE A 47 -18.11 -22.76 14.07
C ILE A 47 -17.87 -23.77 12.94
N ALA A 48 -16.72 -23.68 12.25
CA ALA A 48 -16.38 -24.57 11.14
C ALA A 48 -16.30 -26.03 11.59
N ILE A 49 -15.64 -26.31 12.72
CA ILE A 49 -15.55 -27.64 13.35
C ILE A 49 -16.96 -28.14 13.68
N SER A 50 -17.77 -27.33 14.35
CA SER A 50 -19.13 -27.71 14.74
C SER A 50 -20.00 -28.05 13.53
N ALA A 51 -19.90 -27.29 12.45
CA ALA A 51 -20.65 -27.52 11.22
C ALA A 51 -20.30 -28.89 10.59
N TYR A 52 -19.01 -29.20 10.43
CA TYR A 52 -18.57 -30.49 9.91
C TYR A 52 -18.92 -31.63 10.88
N GLY A 53 -18.71 -31.45 12.18
CA GLY A 53 -18.96 -32.45 13.21
C GLY A 53 -20.42 -32.89 13.27
N VAL A 54 -21.36 -31.95 13.16
CA VAL A 54 -22.80 -32.26 13.14
C VAL A 54 -23.17 -33.03 11.86
N VAL A 55 -22.65 -32.62 10.70
CA VAL A 55 -22.95 -33.27 9.42
C VAL A 55 -22.35 -34.66 9.33
N SER A 56 -21.07 -34.84 9.69
CA SER A 56 -20.39 -36.13 9.71
C SER A 56 -21.07 -37.10 10.68
N ARG A 57 -21.42 -36.64 11.88
CA ARG A 57 -22.23 -37.42 12.83
C ARG A 57 -23.59 -37.80 12.25
N SER A 58 -24.27 -36.89 11.56
CA SER A 58 -25.57 -37.18 10.95
C SER A 58 -25.49 -38.19 9.80
N LEU A 59 -24.40 -38.19 9.03
CA LEU A 59 -24.20 -39.10 7.88
C LEU A 59 -23.80 -40.51 8.32
N ILE A 60 -22.91 -40.63 9.31
CA ILE A 60 -22.37 -41.93 9.74
C ILE A 60 -23.34 -42.67 10.69
N LEU A 61 -24.14 -41.93 11.47
CA LEU A 61 -24.85 -42.50 12.62
C LEU A 61 -26.36 -42.71 12.45
N TYR A 62 -26.85 -42.87 11.23
CA TYR A 62 -28.27 -43.14 10.97
C TYR A 62 -28.84 -44.37 11.72
N LYS A 63 -28.00 -45.25 12.30
CA LYS A 63 -28.43 -46.39 13.13
C LYS A 63 -27.80 -46.44 14.55
N GLN A 64 -28.62 -46.06 15.53
CA GLN A 64 -28.72 -46.60 16.91
C GLN A 64 -27.44 -46.69 17.79
N ILE A 65 -26.76 -45.57 18.04
CA ILE A 65 -25.85 -45.46 19.22
C ILE A 65 -26.58 -44.66 20.31
N PRO A 66 -26.46 -45.01 21.61
CA PRO A 66 -27.06 -44.22 22.68
C PRO A 66 -26.55 -42.77 22.66
N PHE A 67 -27.47 -41.83 22.90
CA PHE A 67 -27.19 -40.40 22.98
C PHE A 67 -26.45 -40.03 24.27
N THR A 68 -25.20 -40.49 24.44
CA THR A 68 -24.34 -40.05 25.54
C THR A 68 -23.68 -38.73 25.17
N ILE A 69 -23.72 -37.75 26.09
CA ILE A 69 -23.13 -36.42 25.89
C ILE A 69 -21.63 -36.51 25.52
N ASN A 70 -20.89 -37.43 26.14
CA ASN A 70 -19.47 -37.62 25.89
C ASN A 70 -19.18 -38.12 24.47
N ASP A 71 -19.99 -39.02 23.95
CA ASP A 71 -19.80 -39.57 22.60
C ASP A 71 -20.15 -38.53 21.54
N ILE A 72 -21.21 -37.75 21.76
CA ILE A 72 -21.57 -36.62 20.89
C ILE A 72 -20.43 -35.59 20.87
N PHE A 73 -19.91 -35.20 22.02
CA PHE A 73 -18.80 -34.24 22.10
C PHE A 73 -17.55 -34.77 21.40
N LYS A 74 -17.23 -36.05 21.59
CA LYS A 74 -16.07 -36.69 20.98
C LYS A 74 -16.16 -36.70 19.46
N ASP A 75 -17.32 -37.05 18.91
CA ASP A 75 -17.48 -37.19 17.47
C ASP A 75 -17.75 -35.86 16.75
N VAL A 76 -18.42 -34.90 17.40
CA VAL A 76 -18.74 -33.60 16.80
C VAL A 76 -17.61 -32.58 16.94
N LEU A 77 -16.89 -32.56 18.08
CA LEU A 77 -15.90 -31.52 18.36
C LEU A 77 -14.47 -32.06 18.42
N TYR A 78 -14.25 -33.14 19.19
CA TYR A 78 -12.88 -33.63 19.44
C TYR A 78 -12.23 -34.22 18.19
N LYS A 79 -12.90 -35.15 17.48
CA LYS A 79 -12.33 -35.77 16.27
C LYS A 79 -12.03 -34.75 15.17
N PRO A 80 -12.97 -33.87 14.75
CA PRO A 80 -12.68 -32.93 13.67
C PRO A 80 -11.64 -31.87 14.03
N TYR A 81 -11.45 -31.55 15.31
CA TYR A 81 -10.37 -30.70 15.77
C TYR A 81 -8.99 -31.29 15.42
N TRP A 82 -8.78 -32.59 15.64
CA TRP A 82 -7.51 -33.25 15.30
C TRP A 82 -7.28 -33.35 13.80
N PHE A 83 -8.36 -33.46 13.02
CA PHE A 83 -8.26 -33.47 11.56
C PHE A 83 -7.57 -32.21 11.05
N ILE A 84 -7.85 -31.02 11.59
CA ILE A 84 -7.20 -29.76 11.17
C ILE A 84 -5.66 -29.87 11.19
N PHE A 85 -5.11 -30.58 12.17
CA PHE A 85 -3.66 -30.79 12.31
C PHE A 85 -3.11 -31.92 11.43
N GLY A 86 -3.95 -32.57 10.64
CA GLY A 86 -3.59 -33.67 9.75
C GLY A 86 -3.62 -35.05 10.39
N ASP A 87 -4.08 -35.18 11.64
CA ASP A 87 -4.20 -36.46 12.32
C ASP A 87 -5.51 -37.16 11.94
N VAL A 88 -5.56 -37.68 10.72
CA VAL A 88 -6.66 -38.50 10.22
C VAL A 88 -6.28 -39.96 10.42
N SER A 89 -6.86 -40.63 11.40
CA SER A 89 -6.51 -42.03 11.68
C SER A 89 -7.03 -42.95 10.59
N ASP A 90 -6.12 -43.56 9.82
CA ASP A 90 -6.43 -44.58 8.80
C ASP A 90 -7.23 -45.78 9.37
N LYS A 91 -7.12 -46.01 10.69
CA LYS A 91 -7.85 -47.08 11.38
C LYS A 91 -9.33 -46.76 11.53
N ASP A 92 -9.70 -45.50 11.74
CA ASP A 92 -11.10 -45.10 11.79
C ASP A 92 -11.73 -45.20 10.39
N LEU A 93 -10.97 -44.82 9.36
CA LEU A 93 -11.25 -44.99 7.94
C LEU A 93 -11.54 -46.46 7.56
N LEU A 94 -10.63 -47.37 7.93
CA LEU A 94 -10.76 -48.79 7.60
C LEU A 94 -11.84 -49.48 8.44
N ASN A 95 -11.99 -49.11 9.71
CA ASN A 95 -13.01 -49.70 10.58
C ASN A 95 -14.43 -49.32 10.14
N GLU A 96 -14.67 -48.10 9.65
CA GLU A 96 -15.97 -47.71 9.10
C GLU A 96 -16.36 -48.51 7.85
N ILE A 97 -15.38 -48.83 6.99
CA ILE A 97 -15.60 -49.61 5.77
C ILE A 97 -15.82 -51.09 6.10
N VAL A 98 -15.02 -51.66 7.02
CA VAL A 98 -15.03 -53.09 7.36
C VAL A 98 -16.21 -53.46 8.27
N SER A 99 -16.60 -52.58 9.20
CA SER A 99 -17.70 -52.83 10.15
C SER A 99 -19.08 -52.90 9.48
N ASN A 100 -19.28 -52.19 8.37
CA ASN A 100 -20.63 -51.91 7.86
C ASN A 100 -21.02 -52.66 6.58
N GLY A 101 -20.25 -53.71 6.20
CA GLY A 101 -20.27 -54.58 5.00
C GLY A 101 -21.54 -54.81 4.15
N THR A 102 -22.33 -53.78 3.90
CA THR A 102 -23.52 -53.75 3.05
C THR A 102 -23.33 -52.58 2.06
N GLN A 103 -23.63 -52.81 0.78
CA GLN A 103 -23.41 -51.85 -0.31
C GLN A 103 -24.10 -50.48 -0.10
N SER A 104 -25.06 -50.38 0.82
CA SER A 104 -25.81 -49.15 1.13
C SER A 104 -24.98 -48.07 1.84
N HIS A 105 -23.90 -48.41 2.55
CA HIS A 105 -23.16 -47.45 3.39
C HIS A 105 -21.89 -46.89 2.74
N VAL A 106 -21.46 -47.45 1.60
CA VAL A 106 -20.24 -46.99 0.90
C VAL A 106 -20.39 -45.55 0.41
N ALA A 107 -21.60 -45.14 -0.01
CA ALA A 107 -21.87 -43.79 -0.48
C ALA A 107 -21.79 -42.73 0.64
N GLU A 108 -22.32 -43.03 1.82
CA GLU A 108 -22.33 -42.12 3.00
C GLU A 108 -20.91 -41.94 3.56
N VAL A 109 -20.17 -43.04 3.66
CA VAL A 109 -18.76 -43.03 4.06
C VAL A 109 -17.96 -42.21 3.05
N THR A 110 -18.07 -42.50 1.75
CA THR A 110 -17.36 -41.75 0.70
C THR A 110 -17.72 -40.26 0.72
N ALA A 111 -18.99 -39.91 0.91
CA ALA A 111 -19.43 -38.51 1.02
C ALA A 111 -18.80 -37.80 2.22
N THR A 112 -18.67 -38.49 3.36
CA THR A 112 -18.02 -37.93 4.56
C THR A 112 -16.52 -37.70 4.35
N HIS A 113 -15.84 -38.57 3.59
CA HIS A 113 -14.44 -38.38 3.21
C HIS A 113 -14.24 -37.22 2.24
N VAL A 114 -15.13 -37.07 1.25
CA VAL A 114 -15.10 -35.92 0.34
C VAL A 114 -15.36 -34.63 1.12
N LEU A 115 -16.34 -34.63 2.04
CA LEU A 115 -16.63 -33.50 2.92
C LEU A 115 -15.43 -33.17 3.82
N LEU A 116 -14.74 -34.18 4.34
CA LEU A 116 -13.52 -34.01 5.14
C LEU A 116 -12.42 -33.33 4.32
N ALA A 117 -12.20 -33.75 3.07
CA ALA A 117 -11.22 -33.12 2.19
C ALA A 117 -11.53 -31.63 1.94
N PHE A 118 -12.79 -31.29 1.67
CA PHE A 118 -13.22 -29.89 1.53
C PHE A 118 -13.09 -29.09 2.82
N HIS A 119 -13.46 -29.68 3.96
CA HIS A 119 -13.31 -29.07 5.28
C HIS A 119 -11.86 -28.74 5.60
N MET A 120 -10.97 -29.71 5.37
CA MET A 120 -9.53 -29.58 5.56
C MET A 120 -8.92 -28.51 4.66
N LEU A 121 -9.31 -28.50 3.38
CA LEU A 121 -8.89 -27.46 2.44
C LEU A 121 -9.35 -26.09 2.91
N PHE A 122 -10.63 -25.96 3.29
CA PHE A 122 -11.19 -24.70 3.77
C PHE A 122 -10.44 -24.17 5.00
N ILE A 123 -10.21 -24.99 6.02
CA ILE A 123 -9.50 -24.54 7.23
C ILE A 123 -8.03 -24.25 6.96
N ASN A 124 -7.32 -25.18 6.30
CA ASN A 124 -5.87 -25.08 6.14
C ASN A 124 -5.45 -24.03 5.10
N VAL A 125 -6.24 -23.83 4.04
CA VAL A 125 -5.94 -22.85 2.99
C VAL A 125 -6.60 -21.50 3.26
N LEU A 126 -7.81 -21.44 3.80
CA LEU A 126 -8.47 -20.16 4.02
C LEU A 126 -8.09 -19.55 5.37
N ILE A 127 -8.31 -20.29 6.46
CA ILE A 127 -8.30 -19.71 7.81
C ILE A 127 -6.87 -19.47 8.30
N LEU A 128 -5.93 -20.39 8.07
CA LEU A 128 -4.52 -20.17 8.45
C LEU A 128 -3.89 -19.03 7.64
N ASN A 129 -4.14 -18.97 6.33
CA ASN A 129 -3.59 -17.92 5.48
C ASN A 129 -4.20 -16.54 5.82
N LEU A 130 -5.50 -16.49 6.13
CA LEU A 130 -6.14 -15.28 6.60
C LEU A 130 -5.62 -14.85 7.97
N LEU A 131 -5.38 -15.80 8.89
CA LEU A 131 -4.82 -15.53 10.21
C LEU A 131 -3.43 -14.90 10.09
N ILE A 132 -2.56 -15.46 9.23
CA ILE A 132 -1.22 -14.92 8.95
C ILE A 132 -1.33 -13.51 8.33
N ALA A 133 -2.26 -13.30 7.40
CA ALA A 133 -2.46 -11.99 6.76
C ALA A 133 -2.92 -10.93 7.75
N VAL A 134 -3.89 -11.25 8.62
CA VAL A 134 -4.38 -10.32 9.65
C VAL A 134 -3.31 -10.07 10.71
N PHE A 135 -2.58 -11.10 11.15
CA PHE A 135 -1.46 -10.90 12.06
C PHE A 135 -0.41 -9.97 11.47
N THR A 136 0.01 -10.19 10.22
CA THR A 136 0.96 -9.29 9.53
C THR A 136 0.46 -7.85 9.55
N ARG A 137 -0.80 -7.62 9.18
CA ARG A 137 -1.41 -6.28 9.22
C ARG A 137 -1.40 -5.67 10.63
N THR A 138 -1.81 -6.42 11.64
CA THR A 138 -1.80 -5.97 13.03
C THR A 138 -0.38 -5.71 13.54
N ILE A 139 0.63 -6.48 13.09
CA ILE A 139 2.04 -6.22 13.41
C ILE A 139 2.39 -4.82 12.93
N ASP A 140 2.14 -4.53 11.65
CA ASP A 140 2.48 -3.26 11.02
C ASP A 140 1.75 -2.08 11.69
N ASP A 141 0.45 -2.23 11.95
CA ASP A 141 -0.39 -1.19 12.58
C ASP A 141 0.07 -0.84 14.02
N ILE A 142 0.55 -1.82 14.78
CA ILE A 142 0.93 -1.64 16.20
C ILE A 142 2.44 -1.44 16.37
N GLN A 143 3.28 -1.64 15.34
CA GLN A 143 4.75 -1.61 15.47
C GLN A 143 5.27 -0.30 16.04
N GLU A 144 4.81 0.85 15.53
CA GLU A 144 5.26 2.17 15.97
C GLU A 144 4.90 2.47 17.43
N ASN A 145 3.70 2.06 17.85
CA ASN A 145 3.20 2.28 19.20
C ASN A 145 3.78 1.29 20.21
N THR A 146 4.08 0.05 19.78
CA THR A 146 4.57 -1.01 20.66
C THR A 146 5.89 -0.63 21.32
N GLU A 147 6.81 0.02 20.60
CA GLU A 147 8.09 0.38 21.19
C GLU A 147 7.92 1.38 22.34
N PHE A 148 7.02 2.35 22.19
CA PHE A 148 6.69 3.30 23.26
C PHE A 148 6.12 2.58 24.48
N TYR A 149 5.10 1.74 24.30
CA TYR A 149 4.48 1.01 25.40
C TYR A 149 5.44 0.03 26.07
N TRP A 150 6.30 -0.64 25.31
CA TRP A 150 7.33 -1.52 25.84
C TRP A 150 8.35 -0.73 26.68
N ARG A 151 8.83 0.43 26.22
CA ARG A 151 9.73 1.30 26.99
C ARG A 151 9.09 1.75 28.31
N TYR A 152 7.80 2.09 28.28
CA TYR A 152 7.04 2.43 29.48
C TYR A 152 6.95 1.25 30.46
N GLN A 153 6.60 0.05 29.97
CA GLN A 153 6.55 -1.16 30.80
C GLN A 153 7.91 -1.52 31.39
N ARG A 154 8.98 -1.39 30.59
CA ARG A 154 10.35 -1.62 31.06
C ARG A 154 10.72 -0.65 32.17
N TYR A 155 10.37 0.62 32.04
CA TYR A 155 10.60 1.61 33.10
C TYR A 155 9.82 1.25 34.37
N ALA A 156 8.53 0.91 34.25
CA ALA A 156 7.71 0.52 35.40
C ALA A 156 8.29 -0.71 36.12
N PHE A 157 8.74 -1.72 35.37
CA PHE A 157 9.42 -2.89 35.93
C PHE A 157 10.71 -2.50 36.65
N VAL A 158 11.59 -1.73 36.01
CA VAL A 158 12.87 -1.33 36.63
C VAL A 158 12.64 -0.54 37.92
N ARG A 159 11.67 0.37 37.91
CA ARG A 159 11.27 1.14 39.10
C ARG A 159 10.76 0.24 40.23
N GLU A 160 9.88 -0.72 39.92
CA GLU A 160 9.38 -1.68 40.91
C GLU A 160 10.52 -2.47 41.56
N TYR A 161 11.53 -2.88 40.79
CA TYR A 161 12.68 -3.60 41.33
C TYR A 161 13.65 -2.71 42.11
N PHE A 162 13.78 -1.43 41.73
CA PHE A 162 14.59 -0.47 42.45
C PHE A 162 14.00 -0.12 43.83
N GLU A 163 12.67 -0.10 43.96
CA GLU A 163 11.96 0.16 45.23
C GLU A 163 12.02 -1.04 46.20
N ARG A 164 12.45 -2.22 45.76
CA ARG A 164 12.53 -3.43 46.61
C ARG A 164 13.74 -3.40 47.55
N PRO A 165 13.67 -4.09 48.72
CA PRO A 165 14.76 -4.11 49.70
C PRO A 165 16.08 -4.64 49.10
N PRO A 166 17.26 -4.11 49.51
CA PRO A 166 18.55 -4.41 48.87
C PRO A 166 19.04 -5.86 49.06
N LEU A 167 18.53 -6.61 50.05
CA LEU A 167 18.77 -8.05 50.20
C LEU A 167 17.75 -8.87 49.37
N ALA A 168 17.58 -8.48 48.10
CA ALA A 168 16.56 -9.02 47.18
C ALA A 168 16.86 -10.44 46.66
N TYR A 169 17.78 -11.20 47.28
CA TYR A 169 17.95 -12.61 46.92
C TYR A 169 16.76 -13.39 47.52
N PRO A 170 15.93 -14.09 46.71
CA PRO A 170 14.66 -14.68 47.14
C PRO A 170 14.70 -15.49 48.44
N PRO A 171 15.71 -16.34 48.73
CA PRO A 171 15.74 -17.06 50.01
C PRO A 171 16.11 -16.20 51.22
N LEU A 172 16.78 -15.04 51.04
CA LEU A 172 17.19 -14.16 52.14
C LEU A 172 16.18 -13.03 52.43
N ILE A 173 15.15 -12.87 51.59
CA ILE A 173 14.14 -11.80 51.74
C ILE A 173 13.35 -11.91 53.04
N ILE A 174 13.18 -13.13 53.56
CA ILE A 174 12.47 -13.41 54.81
C ILE A 174 13.14 -12.66 55.97
N PHE A 175 14.48 -12.65 56.04
CA PHE A 175 15.22 -11.92 57.07
C PHE A 175 14.98 -10.41 57.00
N THR A 176 14.89 -9.82 55.80
CA THR A 176 14.56 -8.40 55.69
C THR A 176 13.17 -8.06 56.21
N HIS A 177 12.17 -8.88 55.87
CA HIS A 177 10.81 -8.66 56.35
C HIS A 177 10.72 -8.84 57.88
N ILE A 178 11.44 -9.80 58.46
CA ILE A 178 11.53 -9.98 59.91
C ILE A 178 12.14 -8.74 60.58
N ILE A 179 13.22 -8.17 60.04
CA ILE A 179 13.85 -6.95 60.59
C ILE A 179 12.91 -5.74 60.48
N TYR A 180 12.20 -5.60 59.35
CA TYR A 180 11.20 -4.54 59.19
C TYR A 180 10.03 -4.69 60.16
N LEU A 181 9.54 -5.92 60.36
CA LEU A 181 8.49 -6.22 61.32
C LEU A 181 8.94 -5.88 62.75
N PHE A 182 10.16 -6.27 63.14
CA PHE A 182 10.72 -5.97 64.46
C PHE A 182 10.90 -4.46 64.69
N ARG A 183 11.37 -3.72 63.67
CA ARG A 183 11.43 -2.25 63.72
C ARG A 183 10.06 -1.60 63.85
N ALA A 184 9.04 -2.13 63.16
CA ALA A 184 7.67 -1.62 63.23
C ALA A 184 7.06 -1.89 64.61
N LEU A 185 7.23 -3.09 65.16
CA LEU A 185 6.79 -3.46 66.51
C LEU A 185 7.48 -2.59 67.55
N ARG A 186 8.81 -2.39 67.45
CA ARG A 186 9.56 -1.52 68.36
C ARG A 186 9.11 -0.05 68.28
N ARG A 187 8.77 0.45 67.08
CA ARG A 187 8.21 1.81 66.93
C ARG A 187 6.84 1.94 67.58
N LYS A 188 5.95 0.94 67.42
CA LYS A 188 4.65 0.93 68.09
C LYS A 188 4.79 0.86 69.62
N PHE A 189 5.68 -0.01 70.12
CA PHE A 189 5.96 -0.14 71.54
C PHE A 189 6.63 1.12 72.14
N CYS A 190 7.52 1.79 71.40
CA CYS A 190 8.12 3.05 71.83
C CYS A 190 7.18 4.26 71.66
N GLN A 191 6.20 4.21 70.76
CA GLN A 191 5.15 5.23 70.65
C GLN A 191 4.19 5.20 71.84
N GLU A 192 3.94 4.01 72.42
CA GLU A 192 3.17 3.90 73.66
C GLU A 192 3.96 4.32 74.91
N LEU A 193 5.30 4.27 74.89
CA LEU A 193 6.15 4.71 76.01
C LEU A 193 6.58 6.19 75.94
N CYS A 194 6.50 6.85 74.78
CA CYS A 194 6.84 8.27 74.61
C CYS A 194 5.64 9.03 74.05
N GLN A 195 4.74 9.45 74.92
CA GLN A 195 3.86 10.58 74.65
C GLN A 195 4.66 11.86 74.87
N ASP A 196 5.53 12.20 73.93
CA ASP A 196 6.05 13.56 73.78
C ASP A 196 6.51 13.84 72.35
N GLN A 197 6.26 15.08 71.94
CA GLN A 197 6.22 15.59 70.57
C GLN A 197 7.43 15.23 69.70
N VAL A 198 7.27 14.28 68.76
CA VAL A 198 8.05 14.27 67.50
C VAL A 198 7.16 13.76 66.37
N THR A 199 6.21 14.60 65.96
CA THR A 199 5.55 14.47 64.67
C THR A 199 6.55 14.76 63.53
N ASP A 200 6.74 13.77 62.66
CA ASP A 200 7.06 13.94 61.24
C ASP A 200 8.40 14.53 60.75
N GLU A 201 9.47 14.61 61.56
CA GLU A 201 10.80 14.98 61.01
C GLU A 201 11.65 13.80 60.53
N ASN A 202 11.55 12.61 61.13
CA ASN A 202 12.50 11.52 60.86
C ASN A 202 12.25 10.72 59.56
N TYR A 203 11.04 10.75 59.00
CA TYR A 203 10.73 10.12 57.70
C TYR A 203 11.06 11.05 56.53
N LYS A 204 10.94 12.37 56.76
CA LYS A 204 11.51 13.39 55.87
C LYS A 204 13.02 13.39 55.92
N LEU A 205 13.65 13.03 57.05
CA LEU A 205 15.10 13.06 57.19
C LEU A 205 15.82 12.04 56.29
N LYS A 206 15.26 10.86 55.99
CA LYS A 206 15.93 9.86 55.11
C LYS A 206 15.76 10.13 53.61
N SER A 207 14.66 10.78 53.21
CA SER A 207 14.52 11.37 51.87
C SER A 207 15.40 12.62 51.75
N LYS A 208 15.49 13.43 52.82
CA LYS A 208 16.45 14.52 52.92
C LYS A 208 17.89 14.04 52.92
N THR A 209 18.32 12.94 53.55
CA THR A 209 19.76 12.58 53.57
C THR A 209 20.34 12.24 52.19
N ILE A 210 19.53 11.66 51.29
CA ILE A 210 19.96 11.43 49.89
C ILE A 210 19.92 12.75 49.09
N THR A 211 19.02 13.68 49.43
CA THR A 211 18.94 15.02 48.80
C THR A 211 19.85 16.08 49.47
N GLN A 212 20.36 15.84 50.69
CA GLN A 212 21.07 16.81 51.55
C GLN A 212 22.52 16.41 51.82
N MET A 213 23.03 15.32 51.24
CA MET A 213 24.49 15.16 51.09
C MET A 213 25.04 15.99 49.91
N ILE A 214 24.22 16.81 49.26
CA ILE A 214 24.65 17.86 48.32
C ILE A 214 23.90 19.19 48.63
N PRO A 215 24.08 19.83 49.80
CA PRO A 215 23.17 20.91 50.20
C PRO A 215 23.65 22.33 49.84
N ILE A 216 24.81 22.51 49.20
CA ILE A 216 25.35 23.85 48.88
C ILE A 216 25.60 24.05 47.38
N GLU A 217 25.84 22.97 46.63
CA GLU A 217 26.05 23.03 45.18
C GLU A 217 24.74 23.02 44.39
N THR A 218 23.61 22.63 45.01
CA THR A 218 22.35 22.36 44.30
C THR A 218 21.57 23.60 43.87
N SER A 219 21.66 24.75 44.54
CA SER A 219 20.94 25.97 44.10
C SER A 219 21.55 26.58 42.83
N GLN A 220 22.87 26.71 42.78
CA GLN A 220 23.60 27.19 41.60
C GLN A 220 23.57 26.18 40.45
N ILE A 221 23.65 24.88 40.76
CA ILE A 221 23.50 23.80 39.78
C ILE A 221 22.09 23.82 39.20
N ASN A 222 21.04 23.99 40.01
CA ASN A 222 19.66 24.07 39.50
C ASN A 222 19.45 25.29 38.60
N GLU A 223 19.91 26.49 38.98
CA GLU A 223 19.83 27.65 38.08
C GLU A 223 20.63 27.46 36.79
N ARG A 224 21.77 26.75 36.87
CA ARG A 224 22.60 26.45 35.69
C ARG A 224 21.91 25.42 34.79
N TRP A 225 21.27 24.40 35.35
CA TRP A 225 20.45 23.44 34.60
C TRP A 225 19.24 24.12 33.97
N ASP A 226 18.53 24.97 34.72
CA ASP A 226 17.39 25.72 34.19
C ASP A 226 17.81 26.65 33.04
N ARG A 227 18.94 27.36 33.19
CA ARG A 227 19.50 28.16 32.09
C ARG A 227 19.86 27.31 30.87
N PHE A 228 20.47 26.14 31.09
CA PHE A 228 20.83 25.23 30.01
C PHE A 228 19.58 24.65 29.32
N GLU A 229 18.59 24.21 30.09
CA GLU A 229 17.32 23.67 29.58
C GLU A 229 16.55 24.73 28.79
N ASN A 230 16.47 25.96 29.30
CA ASN A 230 15.84 27.07 28.59
C ASN A 230 16.59 27.41 27.29
N ALA A 231 17.92 27.46 27.31
CA ALA A 231 18.73 27.72 26.11
C ALA A 231 18.58 26.61 25.06
N ALA A 232 18.60 25.34 25.49
CA ALA A 232 18.39 24.19 24.63
C ALA A 232 16.98 24.17 24.04
N THR A 233 15.97 24.46 24.85
CA THR A 233 14.56 24.55 24.42
C THR A 233 14.37 25.67 23.41
N HIS A 234 14.95 26.85 23.64
CA HIS A 234 14.93 27.96 22.68
C HIS A 234 15.64 27.61 21.36
N SER A 235 16.81 26.97 21.44
CA SER A 235 17.53 26.52 20.25
C SER A 235 16.71 25.51 19.46
N TYR A 236 16.13 24.51 20.13
CA TYR A 236 15.25 23.52 19.50
C TYR A 236 14.01 24.16 18.87
N ALA A 237 13.30 25.02 19.60
CA ALA A 237 12.12 25.74 19.09
C ALA A 237 12.45 26.55 17.83
N ARG A 238 13.62 27.21 17.80
CA ARG A 238 14.10 27.93 16.62
C ARG A 238 14.31 26.99 15.43
N THR A 239 14.95 25.83 15.62
CA THR A 239 15.17 24.87 14.53
C THR A 239 13.86 24.33 13.96
N ILE A 240 12.84 24.10 14.80
CA ILE A 240 11.52 23.66 14.36
C ILE A 240 10.83 24.76 13.56
N PHE A 241 10.89 26.01 14.04
CA PHE A 241 10.33 27.17 13.33
C PHE A 241 11.00 27.39 11.97
N GLU A 242 12.32 27.27 11.90
CA GLU A 242 13.07 27.36 10.64
C GLU A 242 12.69 26.22 9.68
N LYS A 243 12.54 24.99 10.17
CA LYS A 243 12.05 23.86 9.36
C LYS A 243 10.63 24.09 8.86
N SER A 244 9.71 24.58 9.69
CA SER A 244 8.33 24.85 9.26
C SER A 244 8.26 25.98 8.25
N LYS A 245 9.05 27.05 8.45
CA LYS A 245 9.15 28.16 7.50
C LYS A 245 9.66 27.67 6.15
N LYS A 246 10.77 26.91 6.13
CA LYS A 246 11.33 26.33 4.91
C LYS A 246 10.35 25.41 4.19
N LYS A 247 9.58 24.60 4.93
CA LYS A 247 8.54 23.73 4.35
C LYS A 247 7.42 24.54 3.69
N ASN A 248 6.99 25.63 4.32
CA ASN A 248 5.98 26.53 3.77
C ASN A 248 6.51 27.24 2.51
N ASP A 249 7.73 27.77 2.55
CA ASP A 249 8.37 28.43 1.39
C ASP A 249 8.50 27.45 0.20
N LEU A 250 8.95 26.21 0.43
CA LEU A 250 9.01 25.16 -0.60
C LEU A 250 7.62 24.84 -1.19
N SER A 251 6.58 24.76 -0.35
CA SER A 251 5.21 24.50 -0.84
C SER A 251 4.64 25.67 -1.65
N ILE A 252 5.04 26.91 -1.34
CA ILE A 252 4.65 28.09 -2.10
C ILE A 252 5.34 28.09 -3.47
N ASP A 253 6.64 27.78 -3.51
CA ASP A 253 7.40 27.70 -4.74
C ASP A 253 6.91 26.58 -5.67
N GLU A 254 6.52 25.42 -5.12
CA GLU A 254 5.92 24.32 -5.87
C GLU A 254 4.55 24.71 -6.46
N ASN A 255 3.72 25.40 -5.67
CA ASN A 255 2.43 25.93 -6.14
C ASN A 255 2.57 27.03 -7.20
N ILE A 256 3.62 27.86 -7.15
CA ILE A 256 3.91 28.86 -8.18
C ILE A 256 4.41 28.18 -9.46
N SER A 257 5.28 27.19 -9.34
CA SER A 257 5.85 26.45 -10.46
C SER A 257 4.78 25.66 -11.22
N THR A 258 3.89 24.98 -10.50
CA THR A 258 2.74 24.27 -11.09
C THR A 258 1.77 25.23 -11.78
N LYS A 259 1.46 26.39 -11.19
CA LYS A 259 0.64 27.43 -11.85
C LYS A 259 1.28 27.98 -13.13
N LYS A 260 2.60 28.19 -13.14
CA LYS A 260 3.32 28.62 -14.35
C LYS A 260 3.26 27.54 -15.43
N LEU A 261 3.50 26.28 -15.07
CA LEU A 261 3.45 25.15 -16.01
C LEU A 261 2.06 24.97 -16.63
N LEU A 262 0.99 25.05 -15.83
CA LEU A 262 -0.39 25.03 -16.31
C LEU A 262 -0.73 26.19 -17.25
N THR A 263 -0.08 27.34 -17.09
CA THR A 263 -0.29 28.50 -17.97
C THR A 263 0.42 28.29 -19.31
N ILE A 264 1.64 27.72 -19.29
CA ILE A 264 2.39 27.37 -20.50
C ILE A 264 1.62 26.31 -21.31
N ASP A 265 1.14 25.25 -20.65
CA ASP A 265 0.37 24.17 -21.30
C ASP A 265 -0.92 24.69 -21.95
N LYS A 266 -1.62 25.63 -21.29
CA LYS A 266 -2.77 26.34 -21.90
C LYS A 266 -2.38 27.17 -23.13
N ASN A 267 -1.23 27.82 -23.11
CA ASN A 267 -0.77 28.61 -24.25
C ASN A 267 -0.33 27.70 -25.41
N GLU A 268 0.36 26.58 -25.13
CA GLU A 268 0.75 25.59 -26.14
C GLU A 268 -0.47 24.94 -26.80
N THR A 269 -1.48 24.54 -26.02
CA THR A 269 -2.73 24.00 -26.56
C THR A 269 -3.47 25.02 -27.43
N GLN A 270 -3.49 26.30 -27.04
CA GLN A 270 -4.04 27.36 -27.89
C GLN A 270 -3.24 27.55 -29.19
N LEU A 271 -1.91 27.53 -29.12
CA LEU A 271 -1.05 27.65 -30.30
C LEU A 271 -1.28 26.48 -31.27
N ASN A 272 -1.33 25.25 -30.76
CA ASN A 272 -1.61 24.05 -31.56
C ASN A 272 -2.98 24.10 -32.23
N ASN A 273 -4.01 24.58 -31.53
CA ASN A 273 -5.33 24.76 -32.12
C ASN A 273 -5.33 25.81 -33.23
N ASN A 274 -4.61 26.93 -33.04
CA ASN A 274 -4.45 27.95 -34.07
C ASN A 274 -3.69 27.41 -35.28
N GLU A 275 -2.61 26.64 -35.07
CA GLU A 275 -1.86 25.99 -36.14
C GLU A 275 -2.72 24.99 -36.91
N GLN A 276 -3.51 24.15 -36.23
CA GLN A 276 -4.45 23.23 -36.88
C GLN A 276 -5.47 23.98 -37.73
N GLN A 277 -6.04 25.07 -37.21
CA GLN A 277 -7.00 25.88 -37.97
C GLN A 277 -6.37 26.48 -39.24
N ILE A 278 -5.12 26.94 -39.17
CA ILE A 278 -4.38 27.45 -40.34
C ILE A 278 -4.14 26.34 -41.36
N ILE A 279 -3.71 25.16 -40.91
CA ILE A 279 -3.46 24.00 -41.78
C ILE A 279 -4.74 23.55 -42.47
N GLU A 280 -5.86 23.48 -41.75
CA GLU A 280 -7.17 23.13 -42.32
C GLU A 280 -7.60 24.14 -43.40
N ASN A 281 -7.47 25.44 -43.12
CA ASN A 281 -7.80 26.48 -44.10
C ASN A 281 -6.93 26.39 -45.36
N LEU A 282 -5.61 26.24 -45.21
CA LEU A 282 -4.68 26.07 -46.34
C LEU A 282 -4.95 24.77 -47.12
N THR A 283 -5.35 23.69 -46.44
CA THR A 283 -5.66 22.41 -47.09
C THR A 283 -6.92 22.52 -47.95
N GLU A 284 -7.95 23.23 -47.49
CA GLU A 284 -9.14 23.52 -48.28
C GLU A 284 -8.83 24.45 -49.48
N GLU A 285 -7.98 25.47 -49.30
CA GLU A 285 -7.50 26.29 -50.42
C GLU A 285 -6.73 25.47 -51.47
N ILE A 286 -5.83 24.58 -51.06
CA ILE A 286 -5.09 23.71 -51.99
C ILE A 286 -6.04 22.73 -52.70
N LYS A 287 -7.04 22.19 -52.01
CA LYS A 287 -8.02 21.27 -52.59
C LYS A 287 -8.88 21.95 -53.65
N THR A 288 -9.33 23.18 -53.40
CA THR A 288 -10.06 23.98 -54.38
C THR A 288 -9.16 24.30 -55.59
N LEU A 289 -7.93 24.77 -55.37
CA LEU A 289 -6.97 25.02 -56.45
C LEU A 289 -6.67 23.76 -57.28
N LYS A 290 -6.45 22.61 -56.64
CA LYS A 290 -6.22 21.34 -57.33
C LYS A 290 -7.39 20.99 -58.24
N SER A 291 -8.63 21.15 -57.78
CA SER A 291 -9.83 20.89 -58.58
C SER A 291 -9.93 21.80 -59.82
N VAL A 292 -9.54 23.08 -59.67
CA VAL A 292 -9.52 24.05 -60.77
C VAL A 292 -8.46 23.66 -61.81
N VAL A 293 -7.26 23.30 -61.35
CA VAL A 293 -6.15 22.89 -62.23
C VAL A 293 -6.48 21.60 -62.97
N THR A 294 -7.05 20.58 -62.30
CA THR A 294 -7.43 19.32 -62.96
C THR A 294 -8.50 19.54 -64.02
N ASN A 295 -9.52 20.35 -63.73
CA ASN A 295 -10.56 20.70 -64.70
C ASN A 295 -9.98 21.44 -65.92
N HIS A 296 -9.00 22.33 -65.70
CA HIS A 296 -8.33 23.03 -66.79
C HIS A 296 -7.46 22.09 -67.63
N LEU A 297 -6.75 21.15 -67.00
CA LEU A 297 -5.92 20.15 -67.66
C LEU A 297 -6.77 19.20 -68.52
N GLU A 298 -7.88 18.70 -67.97
CA GLU A 298 -8.82 17.84 -68.68
C GLU A 298 -9.40 18.53 -69.91
N LYS A 299 -9.79 19.80 -69.77
CA LYS A 299 -10.28 20.62 -70.89
C LYS A 299 -9.21 20.84 -71.98
N ASN A 300 -7.94 21.00 -71.59
CA ASN A 300 -6.84 21.17 -72.55
C ASN A 300 -6.45 19.85 -73.22
N ASN A 301 -6.42 18.73 -72.50
CA ASN A 301 -6.20 17.41 -73.07
C ASN A 301 -7.27 17.07 -74.12
N LEU A 302 -8.55 17.32 -73.80
CA LEU A 302 -9.65 17.13 -74.76
C LEU A 302 -9.48 18.00 -76.02
N ARG A 303 -9.02 19.25 -75.86
CA ARG A 303 -8.68 20.13 -76.99
C ARG A 303 -7.52 19.59 -77.82
N MET A 304 -6.48 19.05 -77.19
CA MET A 304 -5.32 18.47 -77.87
C MET A 304 -5.68 17.17 -78.60
N GLU A 305 -6.49 16.29 -78.00
CA GLU A 305 -6.98 15.08 -78.66
C GLU A 305 -7.80 15.41 -79.91
N ASN A 306 -8.70 16.41 -79.81
CA ASN A 306 -9.45 16.90 -80.97
C ASN A 306 -8.52 17.46 -82.06
N HIS A 307 -7.52 18.26 -81.69
CA HIS A 307 -6.58 18.83 -82.66
C HIS A 307 -5.65 17.76 -83.28
N ALA A 308 -5.20 16.77 -82.51
CA ALA A 308 -4.43 15.64 -83.02
C ALA A 308 -5.24 14.78 -83.98
N HIS A 309 -6.53 14.57 -83.68
CA HIS A 309 -7.47 13.91 -84.58
C HIS A 309 -7.60 14.67 -85.92
N ASP A 310 -7.73 16.00 -85.87
CA ASP A 310 -7.80 16.85 -87.06
C ASP A 310 -6.49 16.86 -87.86
N VAL A 311 -5.33 16.90 -87.19
CA VAL A 311 -4.02 16.84 -87.85
C VAL A 311 -3.80 15.47 -88.50
N ASN A 312 -4.09 14.36 -87.82
CA ASN A 312 -3.97 13.03 -88.41
C ASN A 312 -4.86 12.89 -89.65
N LYS A 313 -6.09 13.41 -89.59
CA LYS A 313 -6.98 13.49 -90.74
C LYS A 313 -6.36 14.31 -91.88
N SER A 314 -5.70 15.43 -91.59
CA SER A 314 -5.00 16.23 -92.61
C SER A 314 -3.72 15.58 -93.17
N LEU A 315 -2.96 14.83 -92.35
CA LEU A 315 -1.77 14.11 -92.79
C LEU A 315 -2.10 12.92 -93.68
N ASP A 316 -3.19 12.20 -93.38
CA ASP A 316 -3.72 11.17 -94.28
C ASP A 316 -4.05 11.77 -95.65
N TRP A 317 -4.64 12.97 -95.68
CA TRP A 317 -4.87 13.71 -96.91
C TRP A 317 -3.57 14.10 -97.64
N ILE A 318 -2.51 14.50 -96.93
CA ILE A 318 -1.21 14.90 -97.54
C ILE A 318 -0.40 13.68 -98.02
N MET A 319 -0.34 12.57 -97.27
CA MET A 319 0.38 11.37 -97.69
C MET A 319 -0.21 10.80 -98.99
N GLN A 320 -1.53 10.85 -99.14
CA GLN A 320 -2.21 10.51 -100.40
C GLN A 320 -1.81 11.44 -101.56
N ALA A 321 -1.34 12.66 -101.28
CA ALA A 321 -0.86 13.62 -102.28
C ALA A 321 0.64 13.49 -102.60
N ILE A 322 1.53 13.34 -101.61
CA ILE A 322 3.00 13.30 -101.80
C ILE A 322 3.48 11.99 -102.45
N ALA A 323 2.80 10.87 -102.22
CA ALA A 323 3.06 9.63 -102.96
C ALA A 323 2.97 9.83 -104.48
N ARG A 324 2.30 10.90 -104.94
CA ARG A 324 2.20 11.28 -106.35
C ARG A 324 3.41 12.05 -106.91
N VAL A 325 4.35 12.57 -106.09
CA VAL A 325 5.32 13.62 -106.49
C VAL A 325 6.82 13.23 -106.49
N LYS A 326 7.29 12.22 -105.73
CA LYS A 326 8.73 11.93 -105.47
C LYS A 326 9.53 11.27 -106.63
N MET A 327 9.24 11.60 -107.88
CA MET A 327 10.08 11.21 -109.01
C MET A 327 10.74 12.49 -109.56
N ASN A 328 12.09 12.56 -109.50
CA ASN A 328 12.98 13.51 -110.23
C ASN A 328 13.35 14.85 -109.51
N ASP A 329 14.65 15.18 -109.33
CA ASP A 329 15.15 16.58 -109.24
C ASP A 329 16.70 16.79 -109.14
N ARG A 330 17.20 17.85 -109.81
CA ARG A 330 18.41 18.69 -109.53
C ARG A 330 18.16 20.04 -110.28
N LYS A 331 18.44 21.27 -109.81
CA LYS A 331 19.33 21.80 -108.75
C LYS A 331 19.04 23.33 -108.57
N LYS A 332 19.31 23.85 -107.35
CA LYS A 332 19.90 25.18 -106.99
C LYS A 332 18.96 26.44 -106.81
N PRO A 333 19.40 27.52 -106.10
CA PRO A 333 18.97 27.96 -104.73
C PRO A 333 18.56 29.49 -104.66
N PRO A 334 18.73 30.30 -103.58
CA PRO A 334 18.19 30.34 -102.20
C PRO A 334 17.43 31.68 -101.82
N VAL A 335 16.92 31.78 -100.57
CA VAL A 335 16.56 33.00 -99.76
C VAL A 335 15.16 33.70 -99.89
N SER A 336 14.58 34.00 -98.70
CA SER A 336 13.58 35.02 -98.26
C SER A 336 12.07 34.82 -98.47
N LEU A 337 11.28 34.97 -97.38
CA LEU A 337 10.42 36.14 -97.08
C LEU A 337 9.53 35.95 -95.83
N GLU A 338 9.39 37.06 -95.09
CA GLU A 338 8.38 37.42 -94.06
C GLU A 338 6.92 37.49 -94.63
N PRO A 339 5.92 38.06 -93.92
CA PRO A 339 5.27 37.68 -92.65
C PRO A 339 3.72 37.75 -92.77
N ILE A 340 2.92 37.37 -91.75
CA ILE A 340 1.53 37.88 -91.62
C ILE A 340 1.13 38.14 -90.15
N PHE A 341 0.55 39.33 -89.95
CA PHE A 341 -0.10 39.95 -88.79
C PHE A 341 -1.35 39.23 -88.25
N LEU A 342 -1.74 39.48 -86.98
CA LEU A 342 -2.82 40.41 -86.60
C LEU A 342 -3.17 40.40 -85.07
N GLN A 343 -3.23 41.64 -84.52
CA GLN A 343 -4.02 42.28 -83.43
C GLN A 343 -4.88 41.43 -82.45
N GLY A 344 -5.12 41.84 -81.19
CA GLY A 344 -4.81 43.08 -80.46
C GLY A 344 -5.53 43.22 -79.09
N ASN A 345 -5.06 44.21 -78.29
CA ASN A 345 -5.66 45.10 -77.25
C ASN A 345 -6.48 44.52 -76.05
N THR A 346 -6.48 45.08 -74.82
CA THR A 346 -6.58 46.49 -74.32
C THR A 346 -5.96 46.67 -72.90
N SER A 347 -5.06 47.65 -72.64
CA SER A 347 -5.19 48.96 -71.92
C SER A 347 -5.56 48.97 -70.41
N PHE A 348 -4.61 49.32 -69.50
CA PHE A 348 -4.46 50.59 -68.71
C PHE A 348 -5.36 50.68 -67.44
N ASP A 349 -4.99 51.17 -66.23
CA ASP A 349 -3.93 52.09 -65.77
C ASP A 349 -3.80 52.08 -64.20
N ASN A 350 -2.58 52.36 -63.68
CA ASN A 350 -2.11 53.10 -62.46
C ASN A 350 -2.96 53.27 -61.15
N ARG A 351 -2.46 53.43 -59.90
CA ARG A 351 -1.23 54.06 -59.35
C ARG A 351 -1.06 53.85 -57.80
N THR A 352 0.19 53.76 -57.34
CA THR A 352 0.86 54.32 -56.11
C THR A 352 0.37 54.14 -54.65
N THR A 353 1.25 53.48 -53.86
CA THR A 353 1.86 53.82 -52.53
C THR A 353 1.02 54.19 -51.29
N THR A 354 1.25 53.48 -50.17
CA THR A 354 1.83 54.00 -48.88
C THR A 354 1.86 52.89 -47.80
N ASN A 355 3.00 52.74 -47.11
CA ASN A 355 3.12 52.22 -45.73
C ASN A 355 2.75 53.37 -44.75
N PRO A 356 2.57 53.23 -43.40
CA PRO A 356 3.14 52.20 -42.49
C PRO A 356 2.25 51.75 -41.28
N THR A 357 2.79 50.82 -40.47
CA THR A 357 2.64 50.62 -39.00
C THR A 357 1.27 50.73 -38.31
N GLN A 358 0.85 49.63 -37.66
CA GLN A 358 0.71 49.54 -36.20
C GLN A 358 0.89 48.08 -35.73
#